data_AF-A0A8X7VL34-F1
#
_entry.id   AF-A0A8X7VL34-F1
#
_cell.length_a   1.000
_cell.length_b   1.000
_cell.length_c   1.000
_cell.angle_alpha   90.00
_cell.angle_beta   90.00
_cell.angle_gamma   90.00
#
_symmetry.space_group_name_H-M   'P 1'
#
loop_
_entity.id
_entity.type
_entity.pdbx_description
1 polymer ?
#
loop_
_entity_poly.entity_id
_entity_poly.type
_entity_poly.pdbx_seq_one_letter_code
_entity_poly.pdbx_strand_id
1 'polypeptide(L)'
;MTTYSGQTKLSFWRRKIGFSSSQPILSREENKLGLVLLWYSAIVALVLDPLFQQIEKGLVEANVASSEDFPVKIANIQFAIVAINALSKGFSECLTASRPRIGLMFKQTLDLLLRILIELPKVVSLRSKVTSFIHRMVDTLGSSVIPYLPKALEELLTDNEG
;
A
#
# COMPACT_ATOMS: atom_id res chain seq x y z
N MET A 1 3.07 -31.15 13.86
CA MET A 1 2.95 -31.20 12.39
C MET A 1 2.02 -30.07 11.97
N THR A 2 2.57 -28.91 11.62
CA THR A 2 1.81 -27.70 11.25
C THR A 2 2.17 -27.31 9.83
N THR A 3 1.31 -27.68 8.90
CA THR A 3 1.38 -27.32 7.50
C THR A 3 0.60 -26.02 7.24
N TYR A 4 1.31 -25.03 6.70
CA TYR A 4 0.84 -23.96 5.79
C TYR A 4 -0.19 -22.92 6.29
N SER A 5 0.29 -21.68 6.55
CA SER A 5 -0.53 -20.45 6.57
C SER A 5 -0.35 -19.56 5.31
N GLY A 6 0.44 -20.00 4.32
CA GLY A 6 0.75 -19.23 3.12
C GLY A 6 -0.34 -19.23 2.04
N GLN A 7 -1.21 -20.24 1.98
CA GLN A 7 -2.23 -20.36 0.92
C GLN A 7 -3.40 -19.37 1.08
N THR A 8 -3.71 -18.97 2.31
CA THR A 8 -4.86 -18.11 2.61
C THR A 8 -4.63 -16.65 2.22
N LYS A 9 -3.38 -16.18 2.28
CA LYS A 9 -3.02 -14.80 1.85
C LYS A 9 -3.00 -14.65 0.33
N LEU A 10 -2.54 -15.66 -0.40
CA LEU A 10 -2.54 -15.66 -1.87
C LEU A 10 -3.96 -15.74 -2.45
N SER A 11 -4.87 -16.46 -1.79
CA SER A 11 -6.27 -16.57 -2.21
C SER A 11 -7.07 -15.29 -1.92
N PHE A 12 -6.75 -14.57 -0.84
CA PHE A 12 -7.30 -13.25 -0.56
C PHE A 12 -7.00 -12.27 -1.69
N TRP A 13 -5.74 -12.21 -2.13
CA TRP A 13 -5.37 -11.40 -3.29
C TRP A 13 -6.04 -11.91 -4.56
N ARG A 14 -5.95 -13.21 -4.91
CA ARG A 14 -6.62 -13.77 -6.11
C ARG A 14 -8.10 -13.34 -6.23
N ARG A 15 -8.82 -13.29 -5.10
CA ARG A 15 -10.23 -12.89 -5.05
C ARG A 15 -10.41 -11.37 -5.17
N LYS A 16 -9.54 -10.56 -4.54
CA LYS A 16 -9.58 -9.08 -4.58
C LYS A 16 -9.11 -8.49 -5.92
N ILE A 17 -8.43 -9.27 -6.76
CA ILE A 17 -7.80 -8.82 -8.03
C ILE A 17 -8.37 -9.47 -9.30
N GLY A 18 -9.56 -10.09 -9.23
CA GLY A 18 -10.33 -10.49 -10.41
C GLY A 18 -9.63 -11.46 -11.37
N PHE A 19 -9.00 -12.52 -10.86
CA PHE A 19 -8.36 -13.53 -11.72
C PHE A 19 -9.40 -14.54 -12.23
N SER A 20 -9.84 -14.41 -13.50
CA SER A 20 -10.62 -15.43 -14.20
C SER A 20 -9.69 -16.45 -14.86
N SER A 21 -10.00 -17.74 -14.73
CA SER A 21 -9.21 -18.90 -15.18
C SER A 21 -9.10 -19.04 -16.71
N SER A 22 -9.65 -18.11 -17.48
CA SER A 22 -9.73 -18.18 -18.93
C SER A 22 -8.67 -17.28 -19.56
N GLN A 23 -7.45 -17.79 -19.73
CA GLN A 23 -6.43 -17.17 -20.58
C GLN A 23 -6.11 -18.11 -21.75
N PRO A 24 -5.99 -17.58 -22.99
CA PRO A 24 -5.69 -18.39 -24.17
C PRO A 24 -4.25 -18.93 -24.10
N ILE A 25 -4.04 -20.07 -24.74
CA ILE A 25 -2.75 -20.79 -24.77
C ILE A 25 -1.73 -19.95 -25.55
N LEU A 26 -0.96 -19.12 -24.83
CA LEU A 26 0.18 -18.36 -25.35
C LEU A 26 1.41 -19.24 -25.52
N SER A 27 2.37 -18.79 -26.33
CA SER A 27 3.58 -19.54 -26.66
C SER A 27 4.45 -19.86 -25.42
N ARG A 28 5.34 -20.85 -25.53
CA ARG A 28 6.17 -21.34 -24.40
C ARG A 28 7.07 -20.26 -23.78
N GLU A 29 7.50 -19.26 -24.55
CA GLU A 29 8.31 -18.11 -24.09
C GLU A 29 7.45 -17.05 -23.38
N GLU A 30 6.27 -16.75 -23.92
CA GLU A 30 5.31 -15.83 -23.29
C GLU A 30 4.80 -16.38 -21.95
N ASN A 31 4.66 -17.71 -21.84
CA ASN A 31 4.34 -18.38 -20.57
C ASN A 31 5.44 -18.22 -19.51
N LYS A 32 6.73 -18.22 -19.89
CA LYS A 32 7.83 -17.98 -18.94
C LYS A 32 7.82 -16.53 -18.44
N LEU A 33 7.67 -15.57 -19.35
CA LEU A 33 7.60 -14.14 -18.99
C LEU A 33 6.38 -13.86 -18.11
N GLY A 34 5.22 -14.45 -18.42
CA GLY A 34 4.03 -14.37 -17.58
C GLY A 34 4.25 -14.91 -16.17
N LEU A 35 4.91 -16.06 -16.03
CA LEU A 35 5.24 -16.64 -14.72
C LEU A 35 6.23 -15.78 -13.92
N VAL A 36 7.25 -15.20 -14.57
CA VAL A 36 8.22 -14.30 -13.92
C VAL A 36 7.52 -13.03 -13.41
N LEU A 37 6.64 -12.43 -14.21
CA LEU A 37 5.88 -11.24 -13.82
C LEU A 37 4.93 -11.54 -12.65
N LEU A 38 4.25 -12.69 -12.69
CA LEU A 38 3.40 -13.15 -11.59
C LEU A 38 4.21 -13.35 -10.31
N TRP A 39 5.35 -14.03 -10.40
CA TRP A 39 6.22 -14.29 -9.24
C TRP A 39 6.78 -13.00 -8.64
N TYR A 40 7.24 -12.07 -9.48
CA TYR A 40 7.73 -10.78 -9.02
C TYR A 40 6.65 -9.99 -8.27
N SER A 41 5.43 -9.91 -8.82
CA SER A 41 4.32 -9.24 -8.14
C SER A 41 3.94 -9.94 -6.82
N ALA A 42 4.11 -11.26 -6.72
CA ALA A 42 3.87 -12.00 -5.49
C ALA A 42 4.90 -11.70 -4.40
N ILE A 43 6.18 -11.49 -4.76
CA ILE A 43 7.21 -11.05 -3.81
C ILE A 43 6.88 -9.68 -3.26
N VAL A 44 6.47 -8.75 -4.12
CA VAL A 44 6.09 -7.39 -3.68
C VAL A 44 4.93 -7.48 -2.68
N ALA A 45 3.88 -8.25 -2.99
CA ALA A 45 2.78 -8.51 -2.05
C ALA A 45 3.27 -9.12 -0.73
N LEU A 46 4.18 -10.10 -0.76
CA LEU A 46 4.70 -10.75 0.45
C LEU A 46 5.31 -9.75 1.45
N VAL A 47 5.95 -8.70 0.93
CA VAL A 47 6.57 -7.65 1.75
C VAL A 47 5.57 -6.55 2.11
N LEU A 48 4.72 -6.14 1.16
CA LEU A 48 3.79 -5.03 1.36
C LEU A 48 2.62 -5.39 2.29
N ASP A 49 2.09 -6.61 2.18
CA ASP A 49 0.95 -7.10 2.95
C ASP A 49 1.12 -6.98 4.48
N PRO A 50 2.20 -7.47 5.10
CA PRO A 50 2.34 -7.36 6.55
C PRO A 50 2.41 -5.90 7.00
N LEU A 51 3.01 -5.01 6.20
CA LEU A 51 3.09 -3.58 6.52
C LEU A 51 1.73 -2.91 6.39
N PHE A 52 0.97 -3.25 5.34
CA PHE A 52 -0.40 -2.79 5.14
C PHE A 52 -1.30 -3.20 6.31
N GLN A 53 -1.25 -4.48 6.70
CA GLN A 53 -2.01 -5.01 7.84
C GLN A 53 -1.59 -4.36 9.17
N GLN A 54 -0.31 -4.04 9.33
CA GLN A 54 0.19 -3.35 10.52
C GLN A 54 -0.40 -1.94 10.63
N ILE A 55 -0.53 -1.21 9.51
CA ILE A 55 -1.17 0.11 9.48
C ILE A 55 -2.67 0.00 9.76
N GLU A 56 -3.39 -0.90 9.09
CA GLU A 56 -4.83 -1.10 9.32
C GLU A 56 -5.14 -1.44 10.79
N LYS A 57 -4.40 -2.40 11.35
CA LYS A 57 -4.53 -2.78 12.75
C LYS A 57 -4.16 -1.63 13.68
N GLY A 58 -3.07 -0.92 13.37
CA GLY A 58 -2.61 0.22 14.14
C GLY A 58 -3.64 1.34 14.21
N LEU A 59 -4.35 1.62 13.10
CA LEU A 59 -5.42 2.63 13.06
C LEU A 59 -6.58 2.27 13.99
N VAL A 60 -7.06 1.02 13.92
CA VAL A 60 -8.14 0.54 14.80
C VAL A 60 -7.70 0.60 16.26
N GLU A 61 -6.49 0.16 16.57
CA GLU A 61 -5.97 0.17 17.93
C GLU A 61 -5.72 1.59 18.47
N ALA A 62 -5.22 2.51 17.65
CA ALA A 62 -4.96 3.89 18.07
C ALA A 62 -6.26 4.63 18.43
N ASN A 63 -7.38 4.35 17.75
CA ASN A 63 -8.67 4.96 18.03
C ASN A 63 -9.27 4.57 19.39
N VAL A 64 -8.86 3.44 19.96
CA VAL A 64 -9.34 2.95 21.27
C VAL A 64 -8.23 2.86 22.32
N ALA A 65 -7.01 3.32 21.98
CA ALA A 65 -5.86 3.23 22.85
C ALA A 65 -6.01 4.16 24.06
N SER A 66 -5.47 3.71 25.19
CA SER A 66 -5.22 4.57 26.34
C SER A 66 -4.21 5.67 25.96
N SER A 67 -4.18 6.75 26.72
CA SER A 67 -3.18 7.82 26.51
C SER A 67 -1.73 7.32 26.63
N GLU A 68 -1.50 6.24 27.39
CA GLU A 68 -0.17 5.65 27.59
C GLU A 68 0.26 4.79 26.40
N ASP A 69 -0.66 4.03 25.81
CA ASP A 69 -0.38 3.13 24.69
C ASP A 69 -0.39 3.85 23.33
N PHE A 70 -1.11 4.96 23.24
CA PHE A 70 -1.29 5.70 21.98
C PHE A 70 0.03 6.05 21.27
N PRO A 71 1.07 6.59 21.94
CA PRO A 71 2.35 6.88 21.29
C PRO A 71 3.00 5.65 20.66
N VAL A 72 2.89 4.47 21.30
CA VAL A 72 3.44 3.22 20.78
C VAL A 72 2.68 2.77 19.53
N LYS A 73 1.35 2.93 19.50
CA LYS A 73 0.54 2.64 18.31
C LYS A 73 0.91 3.55 17.15
N ILE A 74 1.07 4.85 17.39
CA ILE A 74 1.51 5.82 16.39
C ILE A 74 2.90 5.46 15.84
N ALA A 75 3.85 5.14 16.71
CA ALA A 75 5.20 4.76 16.29
C ALA A 75 5.19 3.51 15.36
N ASN A 76 4.39 2.50 15.69
CA ASN A 76 4.26 1.30 14.86
C ASN A 76 3.70 1.60 13.46
N ILE A 77 2.71 2.48 13.36
CA ILE A 77 2.18 2.95 12.07
C ILE A 77 3.28 3.69 11.29
N GLN A 78 4.03 4.59 11.96
CA GLN A 78 5.11 5.33 11.32
C GLN A 78 6.19 4.42 10.74
N PHE A 79 6.62 3.40 11.50
CA PHE A 79 7.62 2.44 11.02
C PHE A 79 7.14 1.70 9.76
N ALA A 80 5.88 1.27 9.75
CA ALA A 80 5.30 0.62 8.58
C ALA A 80 5.28 1.58 7.36
N ILE A 81 4.85 2.83 7.52
CA ILE A 81 4.87 3.83 6.44
C ILE A 81 6.29 4.06 5.92
N VAL A 82 7.28 4.18 6.81
CA VAL A 82 8.69 4.37 6.42
C VAL A 82 9.21 3.17 5.62
N ALA A 83 8.89 1.95 6.04
CA ALA A 83 9.26 0.73 5.33
C ALA A 83 8.62 0.66 3.93
N ILE A 84 7.33 0.98 3.82
CA ILE A 84 6.61 1.06 2.54
C ILE A 84 7.22 2.14 1.64
N ASN A 85 7.51 3.32 2.18
CA ASN A 85 8.12 4.40 1.42
C ASN A 85 9.51 4.00 0.90
N ALA A 86 10.34 3.36 1.73
CA ALA A 86 11.63 2.82 1.32
C ALA A 86 11.48 1.76 0.22
N LEU A 87 10.52 0.84 0.34
CA LEU A 87 10.21 -0.16 -0.68
C LEU A 87 9.83 0.51 -2.02
N SER A 88 8.97 1.54 -1.98
CA SER A 88 8.50 2.24 -3.18
C SER A 88 9.60 2.96 -3.97
N LYS A 89 10.78 3.19 -3.36
CA LYS A 89 11.95 3.75 -4.06
C LYS A 89 12.44 2.87 -5.21
N GLY A 90 12.23 1.56 -5.12
CA GLY A 90 12.58 0.61 -6.18
C GLY A 90 11.64 0.61 -7.39
N PHE A 91 10.57 1.42 -7.37
CA PHE A 91 9.51 1.40 -8.37
C PHE A 91 9.36 2.78 -9.02
N SER A 92 9.34 2.78 -10.36
CA SER A 92 9.08 3.96 -11.19
C SER A 92 7.73 3.84 -11.90
N GLU A 93 7.22 4.97 -12.42
CA GLU A 93 6.03 5.01 -13.26
C GLU A 93 6.07 3.99 -14.42
N CYS A 94 7.19 3.89 -15.14
CA CYS A 94 7.32 2.94 -16.24
C CYS A 94 7.17 1.47 -15.79
N LEU A 95 7.73 1.13 -14.63
CA LEU A 95 7.60 -0.22 -14.07
C LEU A 95 6.17 -0.49 -13.61
N THR A 96 5.50 0.46 -12.97
CA THR A 96 4.11 0.26 -12.51
C THR A 96 3.10 0.30 -13.67
N ALA A 97 3.38 1.04 -14.74
CA ALA A 97 2.60 1.04 -15.99
C ALA A 97 2.73 -0.29 -16.74
N SER A 98 3.95 -0.82 -16.86
CA SER A 98 4.20 -2.14 -17.48
C SER A 98 3.76 -3.31 -16.59
N ARG A 99 3.54 -3.09 -15.29
CA ARG A 99 3.10 -4.10 -14.31
C ARG A 99 1.89 -3.59 -13.53
N PRO A 100 0.68 -3.57 -14.14
CA PRO A 100 -0.52 -2.95 -13.56
C PRO A 100 -0.88 -3.46 -12.16
N ARG A 101 -0.60 -4.74 -11.88
CA ARG A 101 -0.84 -5.34 -10.56
C ARG A 101 -0.04 -4.66 -9.44
N ILE A 102 1.20 -4.26 -9.71
CA ILE A 102 2.05 -3.57 -8.73
C ILE A 102 1.56 -2.13 -8.56
N GLY A 103 1.19 -1.47 -9.67
CA GLY A 103 0.53 -0.17 -9.62
C GLY A 103 -0.72 -0.19 -8.75
N LEU A 104 -1.56 -1.24 -8.86
CA LEU A 104 -2.74 -1.42 -8.03
C LEU A 104 -2.41 -1.57 -6.54
N MET A 105 -1.35 -2.32 -6.20
CA MET A 105 -0.92 -2.47 -4.80
C MET A 105 -0.49 -1.14 -4.18
N PHE A 106 0.22 -0.29 -4.93
CA PHE A 106 0.58 1.05 -4.46
C PHE A 106 -0.62 1.98 -4.38
N LYS A 107 -1.58 1.90 -5.31
CA LYS A 107 -2.85 2.65 -5.22
C LYS A 107 -3.64 2.30 -3.96
N GLN A 108 -3.81 1.02 -3.67
CA GLN A 108 -4.50 0.58 -2.45
C GLN A 108 -3.75 1.01 -1.18
N THR A 109 -2.42 0.99 -1.24
CA THR A 109 -1.58 1.51 -0.14
C THR A 109 -1.79 3.00 0.04
N LEU A 110 -1.82 3.77 -1.04
CA LEU A 110 -2.13 5.20 -1.01
C LEU A 110 -3.53 5.46 -0.41
N ASP A 111 -4.55 4.71 -0.82
CA ASP A 111 -5.90 4.77 -0.24
C ASP A 111 -5.87 4.59 1.29
N LEU A 112 -5.14 3.58 1.78
CA LEU A 112 -5.00 3.34 3.21
C LEU A 112 -4.28 4.49 3.92
N LEU A 113 -3.19 5.01 3.34
CA LEU A 113 -2.43 6.09 3.97
C LEU A 113 -3.21 7.40 3.99
N LEU A 114 -4.04 7.68 2.99
CA LEU A 114 -4.92 8.85 2.99
C LEU A 114 -5.99 8.77 4.09
N ARG A 115 -6.48 7.57 4.44
CA ARG A 115 -7.38 7.40 5.59
C ARG A 115 -6.75 7.84 6.90
N ILE A 116 -5.43 7.76 7.05
CA ILE A 116 -4.73 8.24 8.24
C ILE A 116 -4.98 9.73 8.47
N LEU A 117 -5.05 10.53 7.39
CA LEU A 117 -5.31 11.97 7.51
C LEU A 117 -6.73 12.26 8.04
N ILE A 118 -7.67 11.34 7.80
CA ILE A 118 -9.08 11.47 8.24
C ILE A 118 -9.27 10.90 9.64
N GLU A 119 -8.68 9.73 9.93
CA GLU A 119 -8.87 9.02 11.20
C GLU A 119 -7.98 9.59 12.32
N LEU A 120 -6.78 10.07 11.99
CA LEU A 120 -5.82 10.64 12.95
C LEU A 120 -5.32 12.03 12.52
N PRO A 121 -6.23 13.00 12.25
CA PRO A 121 -5.90 14.28 11.63
C PRO A 121 -4.91 15.10 12.44
N LYS A 122 -4.94 14.99 13.77
CA LYS A 122 -4.13 15.79 14.70
C LYS A 122 -2.70 15.25 14.91
N VAL A 123 -2.38 14.08 14.34
CA VAL A 123 -1.07 13.45 14.54
C VAL A 123 -0.09 13.93 13.46
N VAL A 124 0.53 15.08 13.69
CA VAL A 124 1.47 15.75 12.76
C VAL A 124 2.57 14.82 12.25
N SER A 125 3.08 13.95 13.12
CA SER A 125 4.15 13.02 12.80
C SER A 125 3.73 11.93 11.79
N LEU A 126 2.44 11.59 11.70
CA LEU A 126 1.88 10.72 10.66
C LEU A 126 1.59 11.50 9.39
N ARG A 127 1.00 12.70 9.50
CA ARG A 127 0.73 13.57 8.34
C ARG A 127 1.98 13.78 7.50
N SER A 128 3.10 14.16 8.13
CA SER A 128 4.39 14.36 7.45
C SER A 128 4.84 13.12 6.66
N LYS A 129 4.61 11.91 7.19
CA LYS A 129 4.94 10.65 6.52
C LYS A 129 4.01 10.34 5.36
N VAL A 130 2.71 10.63 5.51
CA VAL A 130 1.73 10.48 4.43
C VAL A 130 2.01 11.47 3.30
N THR A 131 2.29 12.74 3.59
CA THR A 131 2.72 13.73 2.59
C THR A 131 3.96 13.27 1.84
N SER A 132 4.99 12.80 2.56
CA SER A 132 6.20 12.25 1.95
C SER A 132 5.89 11.08 1.01
N PHE A 133 4.94 10.21 1.39
CA PHE A 133 4.51 9.10 0.57
C PHE A 133 3.72 9.54 -0.66
N ILE A 134 2.84 10.54 -0.56
CA ILE A 134 2.11 11.11 -1.71
C ILE A 134 3.09 11.65 -2.75
N HIS A 135 4.09 12.44 -2.33
CA HIS A 135 5.14 12.91 -3.23
C HIS A 135 5.83 11.76 -3.93
N ARG A 136 6.13 10.69 -3.20
CA ARG A 136 6.75 9.51 -3.80
C ARG A 136 5.83 8.77 -4.78
N MET A 137 4.52 8.75 -4.53
CA MET A 137 3.54 8.17 -5.44
C MET A 137 3.39 8.97 -6.74
N VAL A 138 3.71 10.26 -6.76
CA VAL A 138 3.84 11.01 -8.02
C VAL A 138 4.92 10.38 -8.91
N ASP A 139 6.09 10.04 -8.36
CA ASP A 139 7.17 9.39 -9.13
C ASP A 139 6.85 7.93 -9.51
N THR A 140 6.17 7.21 -8.61
CA THR A 140 5.94 5.77 -8.75
C THR A 140 4.70 5.44 -9.58
N LEU A 141 3.66 6.28 -9.56
CA LEU A 141 2.39 6.06 -10.28
C LEU A 141 2.14 7.10 -11.38
N GLY A 142 2.86 8.23 -11.39
CA GLY A 142 2.66 9.29 -12.37
C GLY A 142 1.23 9.79 -12.42
N SER A 143 0.68 9.90 -13.63
CA SER A 143 -0.70 10.39 -13.87
C SER A 143 -1.79 9.60 -13.12
N SER A 144 -1.52 8.35 -12.77
CA SER A 144 -2.46 7.52 -12.00
C SER A 144 -2.71 8.02 -10.57
N VAL A 145 -1.90 8.95 -10.06
CA VAL A 145 -2.07 9.54 -8.73
C VAL A 145 -3.08 10.70 -8.72
N ILE A 146 -3.38 11.29 -9.89
CA ILE A 146 -4.21 12.51 -10.00
C ILE A 146 -5.57 12.39 -9.29
N PRO A 147 -6.32 11.28 -9.38
CA PRO A 147 -7.61 11.16 -8.69
C PRO A 147 -7.54 11.26 -7.16
N TYR A 148 -6.36 11.04 -6.58
CA TYR A 148 -6.14 11.04 -5.13
C TYR A 148 -5.72 12.42 -4.58
N LEU A 149 -5.13 13.27 -5.43
CA LEU A 149 -4.52 14.53 -5.01
C LEU A 149 -5.52 15.55 -4.46
N PRO A 150 -6.68 15.82 -5.08
CA PRO A 150 -7.61 16.83 -4.57
C PRO A 150 -8.02 16.55 -3.12
N LYS A 151 -8.47 15.33 -2.85
CA LYS A 151 -8.85 14.90 -1.51
C LYS A 151 -7.69 14.95 -0.52
N ALA A 152 -6.51 14.50 -0.94
CA ALA A 152 -5.32 14.54 -0.08
C ALA A 152 -4.95 15.98 0.30
N LEU A 153 -5.05 16.92 -0.65
CA LEU A 153 -4.75 18.34 -0.41
C LEU A 153 -5.78 18.99 0.51
N GLU A 154 -7.07 18.68 0.35
CA GLU A 154 -8.13 19.15 1.26
C GLU A 154 -7.81 18.76 2.71
N GLU A 155 -7.55 17.47 2.96
CA GLU A 155 -7.22 16.97 4.31
C GLU A 155 -5.91 17.56 4.85
N LEU A 156 -4.92 17.79 3.97
CA LEU A 156 -3.64 18.39 4.35
C LEU A 156 -3.75 19.89 4.69
N LEU A 157 -4.62 20.63 3.99
CA LEU A 157 -4.81 22.07 4.15
C LEU A 157 -5.77 22.45 5.28
N THR A 158 -6.66 21.53 5.69
CA THR A 158 -7.63 21.76 6.78
C THR A 158 -6.96 22.03 8.14
N ASP A 159 -5.65 21.78 8.28
CA ASP A 159 -4.86 22.05 9.51
C ASP A 159 -4.27 23.47 9.62
N ASN A 160 -4.50 24.37 8.65
CA ASN A 160 -3.94 25.73 8.70
C ASN A 160 -4.68 26.72 9.62
N GLU A 161 -5.68 26.27 10.39
CA GLU A 161 -6.46 27.13 11.31
C GLU A 161 -6.54 26.59 12.75
N GLY A 162 -5.44 26.01 13.27
CA GLY A 162 -5.33 25.51 14.65
C GLY A 162 -4.22 26.16 15.46
#